data_AF-Q9ND40-F1
#
_entry.id   AF-Q9ND40-F1
#
_cell.length_a   1.000
_cell.length_b   1.000
_cell.length_c   1.000
_cell.angle_alpha   90.00
_cell.angle_beta   90.00
_cell.angle_gamma   90.00
#
_symmetry.space_group_name_H-M   'P 1'
#
loop_
_entity.id
_entity.type
_entity.pdbx_description
1 polymer ?
#
loop_
_entity_poly.entity_id
_entity_poly.type
_entity_poly.pdbx_seq_one_letter_code
_entity_poly.pdbx_strand_id
1 'polypeptide(L)' 'PYRRLHLCDYNLENINDYENITNDTLLVDVCLAALHEGQSITQDYPKYQRTYGYSPSQICTMLARSFADIG' A
#
# COMPACT_ATOMS: atom_id res chain seq x y z
N PRO A 1 11.98 -2.82 -6.11
CA PRO A 1 11.20 -1.91 -7.01
C PRO A 1 11.04 -0.54 -6.34
N TYR A 2 11.07 0.57 -7.08
CA TYR A 2 10.98 1.91 -6.48
C TYR A 2 9.73 2.08 -5.59
N ARG A 3 8.58 1.57 -6.02
CA ARG A 3 7.34 1.51 -5.23
C ARG A 3 7.52 0.84 -3.85
N ARG A 4 8.18 -0.33 -3.79
CA ARG A 4 8.37 -1.08 -2.53
C ARG A 4 9.27 -0.33 -1.53
N LEU A 5 10.18 0.52 -2.02
CA LEU A 5 11.05 1.32 -1.14
C LEU A 5 10.28 2.46 -0.44
N HIS A 6 9.11 2.82 -0.95
CA HIS A 6 8.28 3.92 -0.45
C HIS A 6 6.86 3.42 -0.20
N LEU A 7 6.76 2.24 0.42
CA LEU A 7 5.49 1.66 0.82
C LEU A 7 4.84 2.57 1.88
N CYS A 8 3.51 2.69 1.85
CA CYS A 8 2.79 3.47 2.86
C CYS A 8 2.58 2.67 4.16
N ASP A 9 3.65 2.24 4.83
CA ASP A 9 3.64 1.34 5.99
C ASP A 9 4.18 1.96 7.28
N TYR A 10 4.42 3.28 7.30
CA TYR A 10 4.96 3.99 8.46
C TYR A 10 4.21 3.69 9.77
N ASN A 11 2.89 3.53 9.75
CA ASN A 11 2.13 3.18 10.95
C ASN A 11 2.46 1.77 11.47
N LEU A 12 2.81 0.84 10.57
CA LEU A 12 3.28 -0.51 10.93
C LEU A 12 4.72 -0.48 11.47
N GLU A 13 5.59 0.41 10.96
CA GLU A 13 6.95 0.58 11.49
C GLU A 13 6.95 1.05 12.96
N ASN A 14 5.98 1.88 13.33
CA ASN A 14 5.87 2.47 14.68
C ASN A 14 4.87 1.72 15.59
N ILE A 15 4.41 0.53 15.19
CA ILE A 15 3.35 -0.18 15.92
C ILE A 15 3.79 -0.58 17.35
N ASN A 16 5.09 -0.77 17.56
CA ASN A 16 5.66 -1.12 18.88
C ASN A 16 5.63 0.05 19.89
N ASP A 17 5.32 1.27 19.46
CA ASP A 17 5.15 2.42 20.35
C ASP A 17 3.84 2.34 21.15
N TYR A 18 2.92 1.44 20.76
CA TYR A 18 1.68 1.20 21.49
C TYR A 18 1.90 0.16 22.60
N GLU A 19 1.52 0.50 23.84
CA GLU A 19 1.67 -0.41 25.01
C GLU A 19 0.89 -1.73 24.89
N ASN A 20 -0.16 -1.78 24.06
CA ASN A 20 -1.05 -2.94 23.95
C ASN A 20 -1.42 -3.22 22.48
N ILE A 21 -0.57 -3.97 21.77
CA ILE A 21 -0.92 -4.51 20.45
C ILE A 21 -1.73 -5.80 20.62
N THR A 22 -2.95 -5.81 20.09
CA THR A 22 -3.77 -7.01 19.92
C THR A 22 -3.94 -7.34 18.44
N ASN A 23 -4.55 -8.48 18.13
CA ASN A 23 -4.89 -8.80 16.74
C ASN A 23 -5.80 -7.74 16.10
N ASP A 24 -6.70 -7.12 16.89
CA ASP A 24 -7.62 -6.11 16.39
C ASP A 24 -6.91 -4.80 16.08
N THR A 25 -5.98 -4.35 16.94
CA THR A 25 -5.20 -3.13 16.67
C THR A 25 -4.25 -3.33 15.49
N LEU A 26 -3.60 -4.49 15.42
CA LEU A 26 -2.76 -4.86 14.29
C LEU A 26 -3.55 -4.88 12.97
N LEU A 27 -4.78 -5.41 12.99
CA LEU A 27 -5.64 -5.43 11.81
C LEU A 27 -6.00 -4.00 11.36
N VAL A 28 -6.27 -3.09 12.30
CA VAL A 28 -6.54 -1.68 11.99
C VAL A 28 -5.33 -1.05 11.31
N ASP A 29 -4.12 -1.26 11.83
CA ASP A 29 -2.90 -0.72 11.23
C ASP A 29 -2.60 -1.29 9.85
N VAL A 30 -2.79 -2.60 9.65
CA VAL A 30 -2.63 -3.23 8.33
C VAL A 30 -3.65 -2.68 7.34
N CYS A 31 -4.90 -2.50 7.76
CA CYS A 31 -5.94 -1.89 6.91
C CYS A 31 -5.62 -0.43 6.57
N LEU A 32 -5.07 0.32 7.51
CA LEU A 32 -4.69 1.72 7.33
C LEU A 32 -3.54 1.84 6.32
N ALA A 33 -2.52 1.00 6.43
CA ALA A 33 -1.42 0.93 5.46
C ALA A 33 -1.93 0.59 4.05
N ALA A 34 -2.79 -0.43 3.94
CA ALA A 34 -3.39 -0.83 2.67
C ALA A 34 -4.24 0.27 2.02
N LEU A 35 -5.00 1.02 2.83
CA LEU A 35 -5.78 2.17 2.38
C LEU A 35 -4.87 3.25 1.78
N HIS A 36 -3.83 3.66 2.50
CA HIS A 36 -2.91 4.70 2.06
C HIS A 36 -2.11 4.29 0.82
N GLU A 37 -1.63 3.04 0.78
CA GLU A 37 -0.91 2.49 -0.36
C GLU A 37 -1.80 2.44 -1.61
N GLY A 38 -3.07 2.01 -1.46
CA GLY A 38 -4.05 2.02 -2.53
C GLY A 38 -4.37 3.43 -3.06
N GLN A 39 -4.49 4.41 -2.16
CA GLN A 39 -4.69 5.82 -2.52
C GLN A 39 -3.48 6.38 -3.29
N SER A 40 -2.27 6.13 -2.80
CA SER A 40 -1.01 6.55 -3.43
C SER A 40 -0.90 6.02 -4.87
N ILE A 41 -1.15 4.72 -5.08
CA ILE A 41 -1.15 4.10 -6.41
C ILE A 41 -2.21 4.73 -7.33
N THR A 42 -3.40 4.99 -6.78
CA THR A 42 -4.50 5.55 -7.56
C THR A 42 -4.23 6.98 -7.98
N GLN A 43 -3.62 7.80 -7.12
CA GLN A 43 -3.18 9.16 -7.47
C GLN A 43 -2.10 9.14 -8.56
N ASP A 44 -1.19 8.18 -8.51
CA ASP A 44 -0.12 8.00 -9.50
C ASP A 44 -0.58 7.25 -10.77
N TYR A 45 -1.83 6.83 -10.85
CA TYR A 45 -2.40 6.12 -11.99
C TYR A 45 -2.15 6.79 -13.35
N PRO A 46 -2.27 8.12 -13.51
CA PRO A 46 -1.96 8.79 -14.77
C PRO A 46 -0.50 8.60 -15.24
N LYS A 47 0.45 8.42 -14.30
CA LYS A 47 1.86 8.11 -14.62
C LYS A 47 1.99 6.68 -15.15
N TYR A 48 1.28 5.73 -14.54
CA TYR A 48 1.27 4.33 -14.97
C TYR A 48 0.64 4.19 -16.36
N GLN A 49 -0.48 4.87 -16.62
CA GLN A 49 -1.10 4.90 -17.96
C GLN A 49 -0.14 5.41 -19.03
N ARG A 50 0.64 6.45 -18.72
CA ARG A 50 1.59 7.04 -19.68
C ARG A 50 2.79 6.14 -19.96
N THR A 51 3.18 5.32 -18.99
CA THR A 51 4.36 4.44 -19.06
C THR A 51 4.04 3.10 -19.69
N TYR A 52 2.85 2.57 -19.42
CA TYR A 52 2.47 1.20 -19.80
C TYR A 52 1.28 1.12 -20.77
N GLY A 53 0.66 2.24 -21.14
CA GLY A 53 -0.51 2.31 -22.03
C GLY A 53 -1.85 2.31 -21.27
N TYR A 54 -2.95 2.50 -21.99
CA TYR A 54 -4.28 2.55 -21.38
C TYR A 54 -4.85 1.14 -21.18
N SER A 55 -4.64 0.54 -20.00
CA SER A 55 -5.34 -0.68 -19.61
C SER A 55 -5.75 -0.65 -18.14
N PRO A 56 -7.05 -0.84 -17.82
CA PRO A 56 -7.54 -0.97 -16.45
C PRO A 56 -6.83 -2.08 -15.66
N SER A 57 -6.31 -3.12 -16.32
CA SER A 57 -5.61 -4.23 -15.64
C SER A 57 -4.28 -3.81 -15.01
N GLN A 58 -3.69 -2.69 -15.43
CA GLN A 58 -2.40 -2.24 -14.90
C GLN A 58 -2.52 -1.69 -13.49
N ILE A 59 -3.60 -0.96 -13.17
CA ILE A 59 -3.83 -0.48 -11.81
C ILE A 59 -4.03 -1.66 -10.86
N CYS A 60 -4.79 -2.68 -11.29
CA CYS A 60 -5.00 -3.91 -10.54
C CYS A 60 -3.68 -4.67 -10.32
N THR A 61 -2.79 -4.67 -11.31
CA THR A 61 -1.45 -5.30 -11.18
C THR A 61 -0.60 -4.56 -10.15
N MET A 62 -0.65 -3.24 -10.12
CA MET A 62 0.09 -2.44 -9.13
C MET A 62 -0.46 -2.65 -7.71
N LEU A 63 -1.79 -2.63 -7.57
CA LEU A 63 -2.46 -2.92 -6.29
C LEU A 63 -2.17 -4.33 -5.79
N ALA A 64 -2.21 -5.35 -6.66
CA ALA A 64 -1.90 -6.73 -6.29
C ALA A 64 -0.45 -6.90 -5.81
N ARG A 65 0.50 -6.20 -6.44
CA ARG A 65 1.90 -6.18 -5.98
C ARG A 65 2.05 -5.49 -4.63
N SER A 66 1.30 -4.41 -4.38
CA SER A 66 1.34 -3.72 -3.08
C SER A 66 0.72 -4.56 -1.97
N PHE A 67 -0.38 -5.24 -2.27
CA PHE A 67 -0.96 -6.21 -1.33
C PHE A 67 0.04 -7.30 -0.93
N ALA A 68 0.80 -7.84 -1.90
CA ALA A 68 1.87 -8.81 -1.63
C ALA A 68 3.13 -8.22 -0.98
N ASP A 69 3.29 -6.89 -0.93
CA ASP A 69 4.38 -6.23 -0.22
C ASP A 69 4.00 -5.92 1.25
N ILE A 70 2.70 -5.70 1.54
CA ILE A 70 2.15 -5.45 2.89
C ILE A 70 1.96 -6.76 3.69
N GLY A 71 1.49 -7.82 3.04
CA GLY A 71 1.26 -9.14 3.66
C GLY A 71 2.45 -10.07 3.56
#